data_AF-A0A357F470-F1
#
_entry.id   AF-A0A357F470-F1
#
_cell.length_a   1.000
_cell.length_b   1.000
_cell.length_c   1.000
_cell.angle_alpha   90.00
_cell.angle_beta   90.00
_cell.angle_gamma   90.00
#
_symmetry.space_group_name_H-M   'P 1'
#
loop_
_entity.id
_entity.type
_entity.pdbx_description
1 polymer ?
#
loop_
_entity_poly.entity_id
_entity_poly.type
_entity_poly.pdbx_seq_one_letter_code
_entity_poly.pdbx_strand_id
1 'polypeptide(L)'
;MNEFASKYEISPREMARGRNLKLAAWASPIVLTVLPIAISLFALLLLGSSAPMAATIIFFGFIITIIGFIKGLLLSGIFAYKYSKWLAKIREVMAADGIKAEEVKWFHKELRPSEKKALNEIERNDALLADAYRETLASRLTATRILRSSKRELLLTERRKAKLKLLGSSNTKDFVKEIEIDAEKLSSINSEAAQMLAEAESRLQMIEAAALRGGGLADSELALKKLSARSSALPLALEEARMADEIRRELETEQID
;
A
#
# COMPACT_ATOMS: atom_id res chain seq x y z
N MET A 1 -22.49 -8.05 -14.44
CA MET A 1 -22.44 -8.09 -12.96
C MET A 1 -21.35 -7.13 -12.53
N ASN A 2 -21.72 -5.87 -12.26
CA ASN A 2 -20.80 -4.79 -11.86
C ASN A 2 -21.47 -4.05 -10.70
N GLU A 3 -21.44 -4.64 -9.51
CA GLU A 3 -21.85 -3.95 -8.29
C GLU A 3 -20.86 -4.31 -7.20
N PHE A 4 -19.92 -3.39 -7.01
CA PHE A 4 -19.15 -3.01 -5.81
C PHE A 4 -17.91 -2.28 -6.33
N ALA A 5 -18.10 -1.20 -7.10
CA ALA A 5 -17.00 -0.28 -7.38
C ALA A 5 -16.52 0.23 -6.02
N SER A 6 -15.34 -0.20 -5.59
CA SER A 6 -14.80 0.20 -4.30
C SER A 6 -14.76 1.73 -4.27
N LYS A 7 -15.24 2.32 -3.17
CA LYS A 7 -15.38 3.77 -3.01
C LYS A 7 -14.04 4.51 -3.21
N TYR A 8 -12.93 3.78 -3.24
CA TYR A 8 -11.57 4.27 -3.36
C TYR A 8 -10.77 3.61 -4.51
N GLU A 9 -11.44 3.12 -5.56
CA GLU A 9 -10.76 2.64 -6.76
C GLU A 9 -9.92 3.74 -7.43
N ILE A 10 -8.66 3.42 -7.71
CA ILE A 10 -7.71 4.36 -8.28
C ILE A 10 -8.06 4.61 -9.73
N SER A 11 -8.45 5.85 -10.05
CA SER A 11 -8.74 6.23 -11.43
C SER A 11 -7.53 5.96 -12.35
N PRO A 12 -7.74 5.51 -13.59
CA PRO A 12 -6.67 5.34 -14.59
C PRO A 12 -5.82 6.61 -14.78
N ARG A 13 -6.42 7.79 -14.59
CA ARG A 13 -5.72 9.08 -14.63
C ARG A 13 -4.71 9.23 -13.49
N GLU A 14 -5.04 8.75 -12.29
CA GLU A 14 -4.14 8.78 -11.15
C GLU A 14 -2.98 7.80 -11.31
N MET A 15 -3.25 6.61 -11.89
CA MET A 15 -2.18 5.67 -12.26
C MET A 15 -1.24 6.26 -13.32
N ALA A 16 -1.79 6.93 -14.34
CA ALA A 16 -0.99 7.61 -15.36
C ALA A 16 -0.10 8.71 -14.76
N ARG A 17 -0.61 9.46 -13.77
CA ARG A 17 0.19 10.47 -13.04
C ARG A 17 1.38 9.84 -12.33
N GLY A 18 1.19 8.72 -11.65
CA GLY A 18 2.28 7.98 -11.00
C GLY A 18 3.34 7.50 -12.00
N ARG A 19 2.91 6.93 -13.12
CA ARG A 19 3.80 6.49 -14.21
C ARG A 19 4.61 7.66 -14.78
N ASN A 20 3.97 8.80 -15.03
CA ASN A 20 4.62 9.98 -15.57
C ASN A 20 5.63 10.57 -14.60
N LEU A 21 5.33 10.60 -13.29
CA LEU A 21 6.28 11.07 -12.27
C LEU A 21 7.52 10.16 -12.18
N LYS A 22 7.32 8.84 -12.22
CA LYS A 22 8.42 7.87 -12.23
C LYS A 22 9.27 8.03 -13.50
N LEU A 23 8.63 8.13 -14.67
CA LEU A 23 9.32 8.30 -15.94
C LEU A 23 10.06 9.63 -15.98
N ALA A 24 9.44 10.74 -15.55
CA ALA A 24 10.08 12.05 -15.49
C ALA A 24 11.29 12.06 -14.55
N ALA A 25 11.22 11.37 -13.40
CA ALA A 25 12.36 11.26 -12.49
C ALA A 25 13.57 10.56 -13.13
N TRP A 26 13.34 9.51 -13.92
CA TRP A 26 14.41 8.76 -14.59
C TRP A 26 14.87 9.40 -15.90
N ALA A 27 13.96 10.02 -16.64
CA ALA A 27 14.25 10.62 -17.94
C ALA A 27 14.88 12.01 -17.83
N SER A 28 14.61 12.78 -16.77
CA SER A 28 15.11 14.16 -16.65
C SER A 28 16.64 14.28 -16.74
N PRO A 29 17.48 13.48 -16.05
CA PRO A 29 18.93 13.62 -16.19
C PRO A 29 19.40 13.18 -17.59
N ILE A 30 18.78 12.14 -18.16
CA ILE A 30 19.17 11.62 -19.48
C ILE A 30 18.86 12.64 -20.56
N VAL A 31 17.61 13.11 -20.63
CA VAL A 31 17.17 14.07 -21.66
C VAL A 31 17.94 15.38 -21.56
N LEU A 32 18.13 15.92 -20.35
CA LEU A 32 18.83 17.20 -20.17
C LEU A 32 20.35 17.11 -20.34
N THR A 33 20.92 15.90 -20.42
CA THR A 33 22.35 15.70 -20.73
C THR A 33 22.55 15.36 -22.20
N VAL A 34 21.74 14.44 -22.74
CA VAL A 34 21.85 13.98 -24.13
C VAL A 34 21.44 15.09 -25.11
N LEU A 35 20.42 15.89 -24.79
CA LEU A 35 19.94 16.93 -25.69
C LEU A 35 21.01 18.01 -25.95
N PRO A 36 21.68 18.61 -24.93
CA PRO A 36 22.82 19.50 -25.17
C PRO A 36 23.96 18.87 -25.96
N ILE A 37 24.30 17.61 -25.70
CA ILE A 37 25.35 16.90 -26.44
C ILE A 37 24.97 16.77 -27.91
N ALA A 38 23.75 16.31 -28.20
CA ALA A 38 23.25 16.17 -29.57
C ALA A 38 23.22 17.51 -30.32
N ILE A 39 22.76 18.58 -29.67
CA ILE A 39 22.76 19.94 -30.24
C ILE A 39 24.19 20.41 -30.51
N SER A 40 25.12 20.16 -29.59
CA SER A 40 26.52 20.59 -29.74
C SER A 40 27.22 19.83 -30.87
N LEU A 41 26.96 18.52 -31.00
CA LEU A 41 27.47 17.70 -32.11
C LEU A 41 26.89 18.15 -33.45
N PHE A 42 25.59 18.47 -33.49
CA PHE A 42 24.94 18.98 -34.69
C PHE A 42 25.49 20.34 -35.10
N ALA A 43 25.69 21.25 -34.14
CA ALA A 43 26.32 22.55 -34.36
C ALA A 43 27.77 22.38 -34.85
N LEU A 44 28.52 21.44 -34.28
CA LEU A 44 29.89 21.14 -34.72
C LEU A 44 29.91 20.65 -36.18
N LEU A 45 28.97 19.79 -36.57
CA LEU A 45 28.88 19.27 -37.94
C LEU A 45 28.57 20.37 -38.96
N LEU A 46 27.68 21.30 -38.62
CA LEU A 46 27.26 22.37 -39.53
C LEU A 46 28.20 23.59 -39.54
N LEU A 47 28.76 23.96 -38.38
CA LEU A 47 29.46 25.22 -38.16
C LEU A 47 30.95 25.04 -37.83
N GLY A 48 31.43 23.81 -37.65
CA GLY A 48 32.81 23.48 -37.30
C GLY A 48 33.80 23.57 -38.47
N SER A 49 33.66 24.56 -39.34
CA SER A 49 34.49 24.71 -40.56
C SER A 49 35.94 25.13 -40.27
N SER A 50 36.24 25.62 -39.06
CA SER A 50 37.58 26.00 -38.62
C SER A 50 37.88 25.49 -37.21
N ALA A 51 39.16 25.25 -36.92
CA ALA A 51 39.61 24.77 -35.62
C ALA A 51 39.20 25.70 -34.44
N PRO A 52 39.28 27.05 -34.55
CA PRO A 52 38.81 27.94 -33.50
C PRO A 52 37.30 27.83 -33.25
N MET A 53 36.48 27.74 -34.31
CA MET A 53 35.03 27.59 -34.17
C MET A 53 34.68 26.25 -33.51
N ALA A 54 35.29 25.15 -33.96
CA ALA A 54 35.10 23.83 -33.37
C ALA A 54 35.42 23.82 -31.86
N ALA A 55 36.53 24.43 -31.45
CA ALA A 55 36.93 24.54 -30.04
C ALA A 55 35.89 25.32 -29.21
N THR A 56 35.38 26.45 -29.72
CA THR A 56 34.34 27.23 -29.00
C THR A 56 33.03 26.45 -28.85
N ILE A 57 32.59 25.74 -29.88
CA ILE A 57 31.36 24.92 -29.85
C ILE A 57 31.49 23.80 -28.80
N ILE A 58 32.63 23.11 -28.77
CA ILE A 58 32.88 22.04 -27.79
C ILE A 58 32.93 22.62 -26.37
N PHE A 59 33.60 23.75 -26.16
CA PHE A 59 33.71 24.38 -24.84
C PHE A 59 32.35 24.80 -24.28
N PHE A 60 31.55 25.54 -25.06
CA PHE A 60 30.21 25.92 -24.63
C PHE A 60 29.28 24.72 -24.53
N GLY A 61 29.38 23.76 -25.44
CA GLY A 61 28.64 22.50 -25.39
C GLY A 61 28.91 21.74 -24.09
N PHE A 62 30.17 21.69 -23.65
CA PHE A 62 30.57 21.08 -22.39
C PHE A 62 29.97 21.81 -21.17
N ILE A 63 30.06 23.14 -21.13
CA ILE A 63 29.46 23.95 -20.05
C ILE A 63 27.94 23.76 -19.99
N ILE A 64 27.26 23.84 -21.13
CA ILE A 64 25.79 23.65 -21.20
C ILE A 64 25.42 22.23 -20.78
N THR A 65 26.22 21.22 -21.14
CA THR A 65 26.00 19.83 -20.72
C THR A 65 26.14 19.68 -19.21
N ILE A 66 27.15 20.29 -18.58
CA ILE A 66 27.29 20.29 -17.11
C ILE A 66 26.07 20.94 -16.46
N ILE A 67 25.65 22.11 -16.94
CA ILE A 67 24.48 22.81 -16.40
C ILE A 67 23.21 21.96 -16.58
N GLY A 68 23.04 21.36 -17.76
CA GLY A 68 21.93 20.46 -18.09
C GLY A 68 21.89 19.24 -17.17
N PHE A 69 23.04 18.61 -16.93
CA PHE A 69 23.18 17.48 -16.01
C PHE A 69 22.80 17.85 -14.58
N ILE A 70 23.33 18.97 -14.05
CA ILE A 70 23.00 19.45 -12.69
C ILE A 70 21.49 19.73 -12.57
N LYS A 71 20.90 20.44 -13.54
CA LYS A 71 19.45 20.69 -13.56
C LYS A 71 18.65 19.39 -13.67
N GLY A 72 19.13 18.44 -14.46
CA GLY A 72 18.50 17.14 -14.64
C GLY A 72 18.48 16.29 -13.37
N LEU A 73 19.57 16.30 -12.59
CA LEU A 73 19.64 15.68 -11.26
C LEU A 73 18.69 16.37 -10.27
N LEU A 74 18.64 17.71 -10.28
CA LEU A 74 17.76 18.46 -9.38
C LEU A 74 16.28 18.17 -9.67
N LEU A 75 15.88 18.18 -10.95
CA LEU A 75 14.54 17.80 -11.37
C LEU A 75 14.22 16.33 -11.06
N SER A 76 15.20 15.43 -11.24
CA SER A 76 15.05 14.01 -10.90
C SER A 76 14.70 13.84 -9.43
N GLY A 77 15.42 14.53 -8.54
CA GLY A 77 15.17 14.54 -7.11
C GLY A 77 13.76 15.05 -6.76
N ILE A 78 13.33 16.16 -7.37
CA ILE A 78 11.98 16.72 -7.18
C ILE A 78 10.89 15.74 -7.62
N PHE A 79 11.04 15.13 -8.80
CA PHE A 79 10.06 14.16 -9.31
C PHE A 79 10.05 12.88 -8.48
N ALA A 80 11.21 12.38 -8.06
CA ALA A 80 11.32 11.23 -7.17
C ALA A 80 10.64 11.48 -5.82
N TYR A 81 10.81 12.68 -5.26
CA TYR A 81 10.12 13.09 -4.03
C TYR A 81 8.59 13.14 -4.21
N LYS A 82 8.12 13.78 -5.28
CA LYS A 82 6.68 13.83 -5.61
C LYS A 82 6.10 12.44 -5.85
N TYR A 83 6.85 11.57 -6.54
CA TYR A 83 6.47 10.17 -6.75
C TYR A 83 6.37 9.41 -5.42
N SER A 84 7.33 9.60 -4.51
CA SER A 84 7.31 8.97 -3.18
C SER A 84 6.09 9.41 -2.37
N LYS A 85 5.77 10.70 -2.35
CA LYS A 85 4.55 11.22 -1.70
C LYS A 85 3.27 10.67 -2.33
N TRP A 86 3.21 10.61 -3.66
CA TRP A 86 2.07 10.04 -4.38
C TRP A 86 1.90 8.55 -4.03
N LEU A 87 3.00 7.78 -4.02
CA LEU A 87 2.98 6.36 -3.67
C LEU A 87 2.56 6.13 -2.22
N ALA A 88 2.95 7.01 -1.30
CA ALA A 88 2.48 6.95 0.10
C ALA A 88 0.96 7.15 0.18
N LYS A 89 0.43 8.20 -0.46
CA LYS A 89 -1.01 8.49 -0.49
C LYS A 89 -1.81 7.33 -1.09
N ILE A 90 -1.38 6.80 -2.23
CA ILE A 90 -2.07 5.69 -2.89
C ILE A 90 -2.07 4.43 -2.02
N ARG A 91 -0.97 4.11 -1.36
CA ARG A 91 -0.91 2.97 -0.41
C ARG A 91 -1.78 3.16 0.82
N GLU A 92 -2.03 4.40 1.24
CA GLU A 92 -2.98 4.69 2.33
C GLU A 92 -4.41 4.48 1.85
N VAL A 93 -4.75 4.96 0.65
CA VAL A 93 -6.08 4.79 0.05
C VAL A 93 -6.41 3.31 -0.19
N MET A 94 -5.49 2.54 -0.81
CA MET A 94 -5.68 1.09 -1.01
C MET A 94 -5.89 0.35 0.31
N ALA A 95 -5.16 0.74 1.36
CA ALA A 95 -5.28 0.06 2.65
C ALA A 95 -6.51 0.48 3.46
N ALA A 96 -7.18 1.59 3.11
CA ALA A 96 -8.42 1.99 3.76
C ALA A 96 -9.55 0.99 3.47
N ASP A 97 -9.56 0.39 2.28
CA ASP A 97 -10.54 -0.61 1.84
C ASP A 97 -10.11 -2.06 2.17
N GLY A 98 -8.93 -2.23 2.77
CA GLY A 98 -8.27 -3.52 2.87
C GLY A 98 -7.48 -3.86 1.62
N ILE A 99 -6.26 -4.37 1.81
CA ILE A 99 -5.36 -4.67 0.71
C ILE A 99 -5.90 -5.90 -0.04
N LYS A 100 -6.02 -5.82 -1.37
CA LYS A 100 -6.40 -6.95 -2.22
C LYS A 100 -5.19 -7.79 -2.64
N ALA A 101 -5.43 -9.04 -3.04
CA ALA A 101 -4.37 -9.95 -3.52
C ALA A 101 -3.53 -9.35 -4.66
N GLU A 102 -4.20 -8.69 -5.62
CA GLU A 102 -3.56 -8.02 -6.76
C GLU A 102 -2.69 -6.82 -6.35
N GLU A 103 -3.00 -6.21 -5.21
CA GLU A 103 -2.35 -4.98 -4.74
C GLU A 103 -1.09 -5.24 -3.91
N VAL A 104 -0.84 -6.49 -3.51
CA VAL A 104 0.32 -6.89 -2.67
C VAL A 104 1.65 -6.40 -3.27
N LYS A 105 1.76 -6.32 -4.59
CA LYS A 105 2.94 -5.81 -5.30
C LYS A 105 3.27 -4.36 -4.93
N TRP A 106 2.27 -3.52 -4.63
CA TRP A 106 2.47 -2.14 -4.18
C TRP A 106 3.06 -2.06 -2.77
N PHE A 107 2.86 -3.11 -1.96
CA PHE A 107 3.35 -3.24 -0.60
C PHE A 107 4.61 -4.12 -0.50
N HIS A 108 5.30 -4.37 -1.61
CA HIS A 108 6.50 -5.22 -1.63
C HIS A 108 7.62 -4.75 -0.68
N LYS A 109 7.64 -3.47 -0.28
CA LYS A 109 8.58 -2.96 0.75
C LYS A 109 8.21 -3.35 2.19
N GLU A 110 6.95 -3.68 2.44
CA GLU A 110 6.39 -4.08 3.75
C GLU A 110 6.38 -5.61 3.94
N LEU A 111 6.69 -6.37 2.88
CA LEU A 111 6.90 -7.82 2.94
C LEU A 111 8.25 -8.18 3.59
N ARG A 112 8.28 -9.29 4.32
CA ARG A 112 9.52 -9.89 4.86
C ARG A 112 10.38 -10.43 3.70
N PRO A 113 11.72 -10.48 3.84
CA PRO A 113 12.58 -11.04 2.80
C PRO A 113 12.23 -12.50 2.43
N SER A 114 11.85 -13.31 3.42
CA SER A 114 11.38 -14.69 3.22
C SER A 114 10.10 -14.73 2.37
N GLU A 115 9.10 -13.90 2.70
CA GLU A 115 7.83 -13.81 1.97
C GLU A 115 8.03 -13.40 0.51
N LYS A 116 8.98 -12.49 0.24
CA LYS A 116 9.32 -12.10 -1.15
C LYS A 116 9.88 -13.27 -1.95
N LYS A 117 10.76 -14.04 -1.31
CA LYS A 117 11.38 -15.20 -1.94
C LYS A 117 10.33 -16.29 -2.20
N ALA A 118 9.52 -16.61 -1.19
CA ALA A 118 8.44 -17.58 -1.29
C ALA A 118 7.41 -17.17 -2.36
N LEU A 119 6.97 -15.90 -2.37
CA LEU A 119 6.07 -15.39 -3.41
C LEU A 119 6.65 -15.60 -4.81
N ASN A 120 7.91 -15.22 -5.04
CA ASN A 120 8.55 -15.38 -6.35
C ASN A 120 8.75 -16.85 -6.75
N GLU A 121 8.93 -17.75 -5.79
CA GLU A 121 9.10 -19.18 -6.01
C GLU A 121 7.76 -19.85 -6.34
N ILE A 122 6.73 -19.56 -5.54
CA ILE A 122 5.37 -20.06 -5.74
C ILE A 122 4.80 -19.53 -7.06
N GLU A 123 4.96 -18.24 -7.37
CA GLU A 123 4.52 -17.64 -8.64
C GLU A 123 5.11 -18.32 -9.89
N ARG A 124 6.29 -18.94 -9.78
CA ARG A 124 6.92 -19.66 -10.89
C ARG A 124 6.42 -21.10 -11.04
N ASN A 125 6.01 -21.71 -9.93
CA ASN A 125 5.71 -23.14 -9.87
C ASN A 125 4.21 -23.42 -9.99
N ASP A 126 3.36 -22.61 -9.35
CA ASP A 126 1.91 -22.81 -9.30
C ASP A 126 1.17 -21.48 -9.19
N ALA A 127 0.39 -21.14 -10.22
CA ALA A 127 -0.38 -19.90 -10.27
C ALA A 127 -1.53 -19.88 -9.24
N LEU A 128 -2.20 -21.01 -8.98
CA LEU A 128 -3.31 -21.08 -8.04
C LEU A 128 -2.83 -20.91 -6.60
N LEU A 129 -1.71 -21.58 -6.27
CA LEU A 129 -1.08 -21.43 -4.96
C LEU A 129 -0.54 -20.01 -4.76
N ALA A 130 -0.05 -19.36 -5.82
CA ALA A 130 0.40 -17.98 -5.78
C ALA A 130 -0.73 -17.00 -5.45
N ASP A 131 -1.92 -17.21 -6.00
CA ASP A 131 -3.07 -16.35 -5.72
C ASP A 131 -3.55 -16.52 -4.28
N ALA A 132 -3.64 -17.76 -3.76
CA ALA A 132 -3.93 -18.01 -2.35
C ALA A 132 -2.87 -17.40 -1.41
N TYR A 133 -1.59 -17.47 -1.81
CA TYR A 133 -0.49 -16.85 -1.07
C TYR A 133 -0.60 -15.33 -1.06
N ARG A 134 -0.92 -14.70 -2.20
CA ARG A 134 -1.14 -13.25 -2.31
C ARG A 134 -2.33 -12.81 -1.47
N GLU A 135 -3.44 -13.53 -1.50
CA GLU A 135 -4.61 -13.21 -0.67
C GLU A 135 -4.27 -13.27 0.82
N THR A 136 -3.53 -14.30 1.24
CA THR A 136 -3.09 -14.43 2.63
C THR A 136 -2.09 -13.33 3.02
N LEU A 137 -1.18 -12.95 2.12
CA LEU A 137 -0.28 -11.81 2.33
C LEU A 137 -1.04 -10.49 2.45
N ALA A 138 -2.08 -10.30 1.64
CA ALA A 138 -2.92 -9.12 1.67
C ALA A 138 -3.67 -9.00 3.01
N SER A 139 -4.23 -10.12 3.50
CA SER A 139 -4.83 -10.22 4.83
C SER A 139 -3.80 -9.90 5.93
N ARG A 140 -2.60 -10.49 5.89
CA ARG A 140 -1.52 -10.22 6.86
C ARG A 140 -1.14 -8.74 6.90
N LEU A 141 -0.96 -8.12 5.74
CA LEU A 141 -0.58 -6.72 5.62
C LEU A 141 -1.68 -5.78 6.15
N THR A 142 -2.94 -6.11 5.86
CA THR A 142 -4.11 -5.38 6.35
C THR A 142 -4.19 -5.47 7.88
N ALA A 143 -4.12 -6.68 8.44
CA ALA A 143 -4.13 -6.92 9.88
C ALA A 143 -2.98 -6.19 10.60
N THR A 144 -1.76 -6.24 10.03
CA THR A 144 -0.59 -5.52 10.55
C THR A 144 -0.82 -4.01 10.63
N ARG A 145 -1.48 -3.44 9.61
CA ARG A 145 -1.77 -2.00 9.55
C ARG A 145 -2.86 -1.61 10.53
N ILE A 146 -3.96 -2.37 10.61
CA ILE A 146 -5.04 -2.15 11.59
C ILE A 146 -4.50 -2.23 13.02
N LEU A 147 -3.63 -3.20 13.32
CA LEU A 147 -2.99 -3.33 14.62
C LEU A 147 -2.13 -2.10 14.94
N ARG A 148 -1.34 -1.62 13.97
CA ARG A 148 -0.50 -0.42 14.16
C ARG A 148 -1.34 0.84 14.34
N SER A 149 -2.39 1.03 13.54
CA SER A 149 -3.25 2.22 13.63
C SER A 149 -4.09 2.21 14.91
N SER A 150 -4.71 1.09 15.28
CA SER A 150 -5.47 0.96 16.53
C SER A 150 -4.60 1.23 17.76
N LYS A 151 -3.38 0.69 17.82
CA LYS A 151 -2.43 0.98 18.91
C LYS A 151 -2.07 2.47 18.99
N ARG A 152 -1.91 3.14 17.84
CA ARG A 152 -1.64 4.59 17.79
C ARG A 152 -2.83 5.40 18.28
N GLU A 153 -4.04 5.07 17.82
CA GLU A 153 -5.27 5.76 18.23
C GLU A 153 -5.55 5.55 19.71
N LEU A 154 -5.39 4.34 20.25
CA LEU A 154 -5.50 4.07 21.70
C LEU A 154 -4.59 4.99 22.53
N LEU A 155 -3.32 5.15 22.13
CA LEU A 155 -2.40 6.04 22.83
C LEU A 155 -2.82 7.53 22.75
N LEU A 156 -3.43 7.95 21.64
CA LEU A 156 -3.95 9.31 21.49
C LEU A 156 -5.21 9.53 22.33
N THR A 157 -6.11 8.54 22.35
CA THR A 157 -7.34 8.53 23.16
C THR A 157 -7.02 8.60 24.64
N GLU A 158 -6.06 7.81 25.13
CA GLU A 158 -5.59 7.89 26.53
C GLU A 158 -5.01 9.27 26.88
N ARG A 159 -4.22 9.87 25.97
CA ARG A 159 -3.70 11.23 26.16
C ARG A 159 -4.82 12.28 26.20
N ARG A 160 -5.84 12.15 25.33
CA ARG A 160 -7.01 13.04 25.32
C ARG A 160 -7.81 12.90 26.62
N LYS A 161 -8.02 11.67 27.09
CA LYS A 161 -8.66 11.35 28.38
C LYS A 161 -7.95 12.03 29.55
N ALA A 162 -6.63 11.88 29.62
CA ALA A 162 -5.82 12.50 30.68
C ALA A 162 -5.91 14.04 30.64
N LYS A 163 -5.84 14.64 29.44
CA LYS A 163 -5.96 16.10 29.27
C LYS A 163 -7.33 16.62 29.68
N LEU A 164 -8.40 15.91 29.33
CA LEU A 164 -9.77 16.31 29.70
C LEU A 164 -10.00 16.23 31.20
N LYS A 165 -9.51 15.17 31.86
CA LYS A 165 -9.57 15.05 33.32
C LYS A 165 -8.92 16.22 34.05
N LEU A 166 -7.86 16.82 33.49
CA LEU A 166 -7.19 17.99 34.06
C LEU A 166 -7.96 19.31 33.85
N LEU A 167 -8.79 19.42 32.81
CA LEU A 167 -9.47 20.67 32.46
C LEU A 167 -10.73 20.95 33.31
N GLY A 168 -11.27 19.95 34.03
CA GLY A 168 -12.26 20.15 35.09
C GLY A 168 -13.58 20.85 34.70
N SER A 169 -13.93 20.91 33.40
CA SER A 169 -15.16 21.57 32.92
C SER A 169 -16.43 20.78 33.27
N SER A 170 -17.60 21.43 33.32
CA SER A 170 -18.87 20.79 33.69
C SER A 170 -19.25 19.59 32.80
N ASN A 171 -18.92 19.66 31.50
CA ASN A 171 -19.26 18.62 30.51
C ASN A 171 -18.19 17.53 30.38
N THR A 172 -17.12 17.57 31.18
CA THR A 172 -15.98 16.64 31.07
C THR A 172 -16.38 15.19 31.30
N LYS A 173 -17.38 14.92 32.15
CA LYS A 173 -17.78 13.55 32.49
C LYS A 173 -18.39 12.81 31.29
N ASP A 174 -19.22 13.48 30.50
CA ASP A 174 -19.87 12.88 29.33
C ASP A 174 -18.83 12.60 28.23
N PHE A 175 -17.93 13.56 27.96
CA PHE A 175 -16.84 13.35 27.00
C PHE A 175 -15.86 12.24 27.42
N VAL A 176 -15.55 12.11 28.72
CA VAL A 176 -14.69 11.03 29.20
C VAL A 176 -15.37 9.68 29.00
N LYS A 177 -16.69 9.60 29.20
CA LYS A 177 -17.46 8.37 28.99
C LYS A 177 -17.49 7.97 27.50
N GLU A 178 -17.71 8.91 26.59
CA GLU A 178 -17.62 8.66 25.15
C GLU A 178 -16.22 8.17 24.73
N ILE A 179 -15.17 8.82 25.26
CA ILE A 179 -13.77 8.43 25.01
C ILE A 179 -13.46 7.03 25.54
N GLU A 180 -14.07 6.61 26.66
CA GLU A 180 -13.93 5.26 27.19
C GLU A 180 -14.60 4.21 26.31
N ILE A 181 -15.81 4.50 25.80
CA ILE A 181 -16.50 3.63 24.83
C ILE A 181 -15.67 3.48 23.56
N ASP A 182 -15.10 4.58 23.06
CA ASP A 182 -14.23 4.55 21.88
C ASP A 182 -12.92 3.80 22.15
N ALA A 183 -12.33 3.94 23.34
CA ALA A 183 -11.13 3.19 23.73
C ALA A 183 -11.42 1.68 23.80
N GLU A 184 -12.58 1.28 24.31
CA GLU A 184 -13.00 -0.12 24.38
C GLU A 184 -13.17 -0.72 22.97
N LYS A 185 -13.86 -0.01 22.07
CA LYS A 185 -13.98 -0.39 20.65
C LYS A 185 -12.62 -0.50 19.97
N LEU A 186 -11.72 0.45 20.20
CA LEU A 186 -10.37 0.40 19.63
C LEU A 186 -9.54 -0.77 20.18
N SER A 187 -9.77 -1.14 21.44
CA SER A 187 -9.14 -2.30 22.08
C SER A 187 -9.64 -3.62 21.48
N SER A 188 -10.95 -3.76 21.25
CA SER A 188 -11.51 -4.94 20.57
C SER A 188 -10.99 -5.07 19.13
N ILE A 189 -10.97 -3.96 18.37
CA ILE A 189 -10.37 -3.94 17.03
C ILE A 189 -8.89 -4.35 17.07
N ASN A 190 -8.14 -3.92 18.10
CA ASN A 190 -6.73 -4.29 18.26
C ASN A 190 -6.55 -5.80 18.50
N SER A 191 -7.39 -6.40 19.35
CA SER A 191 -7.31 -7.83 19.67
C SER A 191 -7.75 -8.70 18.48
N GLU A 192 -8.82 -8.31 17.78
CA GLU A 192 -9.28 -8.96 16.54
C GLU A 192 -8.19 -8.92 15.45
N ALA A 193 -7.57 -7.75 15.25
CA ALA A 193 -6.49 -7.61 14.28
C ALA A 193 -5.26 -8.45 14.65
N ALA A 194 -4.96 -8.62 15.94
CA ALA A 194 -3.88 -9.49 16.40
C ALA A 194 -4.19 -10.97 16.13
N GLN A 195 -5.44 -11.40 16.34
CA GLN A 195 -5.88 -12.76 16.00
C GLN A 195 -5.82 -13.01 14.48
N MET A 196 -6.35 -12.07 13.68
CA MET A 196 -6.29 -12.14 12.21
C MET A 196 -4.84 -12.20 11.71
N LEU A 197 -3.93 -11.45 12.33
CA LEU A 197 -2.51 -11.48 11.97
C LEU A 197 -1.89 -12.87 12.25
N ALA A 198 -2.14 -13.43 13.43
CA ALA A 198 -1.64 -14.75 13.80
C ALA A 198 -2.21 -15.85 12.89
N GLU A 199 -3.48 -15.75 12.52
CA GLU A 199 -4.11 -16.67 11.58
C GLU A 199 -3.49 -16.56 10.18
N ALA A 200 -3.30 -15.34 9.67
CA ALA A 200 -2.68 -15.11 8.37
C ALA A 200 -1.23 -15.63 8.33
N GLU A 201 -0.45 -15.42 9.39
CA GLU A 201 0.92 -15.97 9.50
C GLU A 201 0.94 -17.50 9.50
N SER A 202 0.02 -18.13 10.25
CA SER A 202 -0.13 -19.59 10.24
C SER A 202 -0.50 -20.11 8.85
N ARG A 203 -1.43 -19.43 8.15
CA ARG A 203 -1.81 -19.77 6.77
C ARG A 203 -0.64 -19.65 5.79
N LEU A 204 0.17 -18.59 5.89
CA LEU A 204 1.36 -18.43 5.05
C LEU A 204 2.34 -19.59 5.24
N GLN A 205 2.61 -19.99 6.49
CA GLN A 205 3.49 -21.13 6.78
C GLN A 205 2.95 -22.45 6.22
N MET A 206 1.64 -22.67 6.27
CA MET A 206 1.02 -23.85 5.66
C MET A 206 1.16 -23.85 4.13
N ILE A 207 0.93 -22.71 3.48
CA ILE A 207 1.07 -22.56 2.03
C ILE A 207 2.54 -22.77 1.61
N GLU A 208 3.49 -22.19 2.36
CA GLU A 208 4.93 -22.38 2.13
C GLU A 208 5.33 -23.85 2.29
N ALA A 209 4.81 -24.54 3.32
CA ALA A 209 5.06 -25.96 3.51
C ALA A 209 4.45 -26.82 2.39
N ALA A 210 3.26 -26.46 1.89
CA ALA A 210 2.64 -27.13 0.74
C ALA A 210 3.45 -26.92 -0.54
N ALA A 211 3.92 -25.70 -0.79
CA ALA A 211 4.78 -25.36 -1.92
C ALA A 211 6.09 -26.15 -1.91
N LEU A 212 6.74 -26.25 -0.75
CA LEU A 212 8.01 -26.98 -0.58
C LEU A 212 7.87 -28.50 -0.76
N ARG A 213 6.69 -29.06 -0.47
CA ARG A 213 6.43 -30.51 -0.61
C ARG A 213 6.13 -30.93 -2.05
N GLY A 214 5.94 -30.00 -2.98
CA GLY A 214 5.70 -30.32 -4.40
C GLY A 214 4.44 -31.16 -4.66
N GLY A 215 3.47 -31.13 -3.74
CA GLY A 215 2.27 -31.97 -3.81
C GLY A 215 1.37 -31.56 -4.97
N GLY A 216 1.04 -32.52 -5.84
CA GLY A 216 0.21 -32.31 -7.02
C GLY A 216 -1.21 -31.79 -6.68
N LEU A 217 -1.83 -31.16 -7.69
CA LEU A 217 -3.13 -30.47 -7.71
C LEU A 217 -4.22 -31.02 -6.77
N ALA A 218 -4.32 -32.35 -6.58
CA ALA A 218 -5.37 -32.97 -5.76
C ALA A 218 -5.24 -32.72 -4.25
N ASP A 219 -4.02 -32.71 -3.69
CA ASP A 219 -3.83 -32.45 -2.25
C ASP A 219 -3.94 -30.94 -1.94
N SER A 220 -3.49 -30.11 -2.89
CA SER A 220 -3.63 -28.66 -2.83
C SER A 220 -5.08 -28.21 -2.96
N GLU A 221 -5.88 -28.81 -3.86
CA GLU A 221 -7.32 -28.55 -3.96
C GLU A 221 -8.10 -28.98 -2.72
N LEU A 222 -7.75 -30.12 -2.10
CA LEU A 222 -8.43 -30.60 -0.89
C LEU A 222 -8.06 -29.77 0.35
N ALA A 223 -6.80 -29.31 0.45
CA ALA A 223 -6.36 -28.34 1.44
C ALA A 223 -7.02 -26.97 1.22
N LEU A 224 -7.07 -26.47 -0.02
CA LEU A 224 -7.70 -25.20 -0.39
C LEU A 224 -9.23 -25.23 -0.23
N LYS A 225 -9.92 -26.35 -0.53
CA LYS A 225 -11.36 -26.52 -0.23
C LYS A 225 -11.65 -26.51 1.25
N LYS A 226 -10.82 -27.18 2.06
CA LYS A 226 -10.93 -27.11 3.54
C LYS A 226 -10.66 -25.70 4.07
N LEU A 227 -9.80 -24.93 3.40
CA LEU A 227 -9.50 -23.54 3.76
C LEU A 227 -10.60 -22.56 3.34
N SER A 228 -11.12 -22.69 2.11
CA SER A 228 -12.22 -21.89 1.56
C SER A 228 -13.52 -22.11 2.33
N ALA A 229 -13.86 -23.36 2.67
CA ALA A 229 -15.02 -23.67 3.51
C ALA A 229 -14.92 -23.07 4.93
N ARG A 230 -13.70 -22.76 5.39
CA ARG A 230 -13.45 -22.10 6.68
C ARG A 230 -13.40 -20.58 6.55
N SER A 231 -12.97 -20.04 5.41
CA SER A 231 -12.98 -18.59 5.13
C SER A 231 -14.34 -18.07 4.71
N SER A 232 -15.21 -18.86 4.07
CA SER A 232 -16.58 -18.48 3.73
C SER A 232 -17.45 -18.26 4.97
N ALA A 233 -17.06 -18.82 6.12
CA ALA A 233 -17.75 -18.62 7.40
C ALA A 233 -17.38 -17.29 8.08
N LEU A 234 -16.27 -16.64 7.73
CA LEU A 234 -15.81 -15.40 8.38
C LEU A 234 -16.55 -14.13 7.92
N PRO A 235 -16.75 -13.86 6.61
CA PRO A 235 -17.59 -12.74 6.18
C PRO A 235 -19.07 -13.00 6.52
N LEU A 236 -19.51 -14.26 6.50
CA LEU A 236 -20.86 -14.63 6.92
C LEU A 236 -21.07 -14.43 8.43
N ALA A 237 -20.09 -14.77 9.27
CA ALA A 237 -20.18 -14.52 10.72
C ALA A 237 -20.09 -13.03 11.07
N LEU A 238 -19.35 -12.23 10.29
CA LEU A 238 -19.32 -10.77 10.42
C LEU A 238 -20.62 -10.13 9.92
N GLU A 239 -21.23 -10.63 8.85
CA GLU A 239 -22.56 -10.23 8.39
C GLU A 239 -23.67 -10.67 9.36
N GLU A 240 -23.60 -11.89 9.90
CA GLU A 240 -24.53 -12.38 10.94
C GLU A 240 -24.41 -11.55 12.22
N ALA A 241 -23.19 -11.19 12.64
CA ALA A 241 -22.98 -10.30 13.79
C ALA A 241 -23.51 -8.88 13.50
N ARG A 242 -23.32 -8.37 12.27
CA ARG A 242 -23.87 -7.06 11.87
C ARG A 242 -25.40 -7.07 11.82
N MET A 243 -25.99 -8.11 11.23
CA MET A 243 -27.45 -8.28 11.17
C MET A 243 -28.03 -8.52 12.56
N ALA A 244 -27.34 -9.23 13.45
CA ALA A 244 -27.76 -9.37 14.84
C ALA A 244 -27.75 -8.03 15.59
N ASP A 245 -26.74 -7.18 15.37
CA ASP A 245 -26.69 -5.83 15.94
C ASP A 245 -27.74 -4.90 15.32
N GLU A 246 -28.07 -5.06 14.05
CA GLU A 246 -29.10 -4.30 13.34
C GLU A 246 -30.50 -4.67 13.86
N ILE A 247 -30.79 -5.97 14.01
CA ILE A 247 -32.01 -6.48 14.64
C ILE A 247 -32.13 -6.01 16.10
N ARG A 248 -31.02 -5.99 16.85
CA ARG A 248 -31.02 -5.53 18.25
C ARG A 248 -31.35 -4.05 18.36
N ARG A 249 -30.84 -3.23 17.43
CA ARG A 249 -31.18 -1.81 17.34
C ARG A 249 -32.62 -1.58 16.93
N GLU A 250 -33.15 -2.35 15.98
CA GLU A 250 -34.57 -2.28 15.60
C GLU A 250 -35.48 -2.62 16.79
N LEU A 251 -35.15 -3.67 17.55
CA LEU A 251 -35.89 -4.05 18.77
C LEU A 251 -35.78 -3.01 19.90
N GLU A 252 -34.64 -2.34 20.05
CA GLU A 252 -34.47 -1.24 21.01
C GLU A 252 -35.23 0.03 20.58
N THR A 253 -35.46 0.22 19.27
CA THR A 253 -36.20 1.36 18.73
C THR A 253 -37.72 1.13 18.79
N GLU A 254 -38.17 -0.12 18.61
CA GLU A 254 -39.60 -0.50 18.74
C GLU A 254 -40.09 -0.57 20.20
N GLN A 255 -39.21 -0.63 21.20
CA GLN A 255 -39.59 -0.59 22.63
C GLN A 255 -39.82 0.83 23.17
N ILE A 256 -39.66 1.87 22.35
CA ILE A 256 -39.79 3.28 22.75
C ILE A 256 -41.11 3.92 22.25
N ASP A 257 -41.96 3.17 21.54
CA ASP A 257 -43.38 3.52 21.27
C ASP A 257 -44.35 2.64 22.08
#